data_AF-A0A7D7VQC7-F1
#
_entry.id   AF-A0A7D7VQC7-F1
#
_cell.length_a   1.000
_cell.length_b   1.000
_cell.length_c   1.000
_cell.angle_alpha   90.00
_cell.angle_beta   90.00
_cell.angle_gamma   90.00
#
_symmetry.space_group_name_H-M   'P 1'
#
loop_
_entity.id
_entity.type
_entity.pdbx_description
1 polymer ?
#
loop_
_entity_poly.entity_id
_entity_poly.type
_entity_poly.pdbx_seq_one_letter_code
_entity_poly.pdbx_strand_id
1 'polypeptide(L)'
;MKIPLILPQFKRFALHEKGMRPKTIREILAIVSALSKELSNPSVTTITTAKIREFMYQRKLERMWTNKTFRNYRQYIKTFRGQ
;
A
#
# COMPACT_ATOMS: atom_id res chain seq x y z
N MET A 1 4.80 11.76 -8.72
CA MET A 1 3.96 10.87 -9.57
C MET A 1 2.78 10.37 -8.74
N LYS A 2 1.56 10.37 -9.29
CA LYS A 2 0.35 9.91 -8.58
C LYS A 2 0.40 8.39 -8.38
N ILE A 3 -0.08 7.89 -7.23
CA ILE A 3 -0.06 6.45 -6.92
C ILE A 3 -0.63 5.58 -8.05
N PRO A 4 -1.82 5.87 -8.64
CA PRO A 4 -2.41 4.97 -9.63
C PRO A 4 -1.54 4.74 -10.87
N LEU A 5 -0.72 5.73 -11.24
CA LEU A 5 0.19 5.67 -12.38
C LEU A 5 1.44 4.83 -12.08
N ILE A 6 1.81 4.69 -10.81
CA ILE A 6 2.98 3.94 -10.36
C ILE A 6 2.65 2.47 -10.13
N LEU A 7 1.39 2.11 -9.83
CA LEU A 7 0.99 0.72 -9.56
C LEU A 7 1.42 -0.28 -10.65
N PRO A 8 1.28 0.01 -11.97
CA PRO A 8 1.76 -0.90 -13.02
C PRO A 8 3.28 -1.07 -13.01
N GLN A 9 4.03 0.01 -12.75
CA GLN A 9 5.49 0.01 -12.67
C GLN A 9 5.95 -0.81 -11.45
N PHE A 10 5.34 -0.57 -10.28
CA PHE A 10 5.59 -1.35 -9.08
C PHE A 10 5.28 -2.83 -9.30
N LYS A 11 4.18 -3.17 -9.98
CA LYS A 11 3.84 -4.56 -10.28
C LYS A 11 4.93 -5.25 -11.10
N ARG A 12 5.45 -4.57 -12.13
CA ARG A 12 6.53 -5.09 -12.98
C ARG A 12 7.82 -5.25 -12.17
N PHE A 13 8.22 -4.21 -11.43
CA PHE A 13 9.39 -4.23 -10.54
C PHE A 13 9.30 -5.36 -9.50
N ALA A 14 8.17 -5.45 -8.80
CA ALA A 14 7.96 -6.43 -7.75
C ALA A 14 8.00 -7.86 -8.27
N LEU A 15 7.45 -8.10 -9.47
CA LEU A 15 7.42 -9.42 -10.09
C LEU A 15 8.79 -9.82 -10.64
N HIS A 16 9.42 -8.95 -11.43
CA HIS A 16 10.61 -9.29 -12.21
C HIS A 16 11.93 -8.99 -11.49
N GLU A 17 12.01 -7.89 -10.75
CA GLU A 17 13.27 -7.45 -10.13
C GLU A 17 13.38 -7.93 -8.67
N LYS A 18 12.26 -7.96 -7.94
CA LYS A 18 12.23 -8.42 -6.54
C LYS A 18 11.79 -9.88 -6.35
N GLY A 19 11.33 -10.55 -7.41
CA GLY A 19 10.87 -11.94 -7.34
C GLY A 19 9.73 -12.17 -6.34
N MET A 20 8.89 -11.16 -6.08
CA MET A 20 7.80 -11.28 -5.12
C MET A 20 6.71 -12.23 -5.64
N ARG A 21 6.08 -12.96 -4.70
CA ARG A 21 4.97 -13.85 -5.04
C ARG A 21 3.78 -13.04 -5.58
N PRO A 22 3.11 -13.48 -6.67
CA PRO A 22 1.96 -12.77 -7.24
C PRO A 22 0.85 -12.46 -6.24
N LYS A 23 0.60 -13.36 -5.27
CA LYS A 23 -0.39 -13.14 -4.20
C LYS A 23 -0.04 -11.91 -3.36
N THR A 24 1.23 -11.80 -2.93
CA THR A 24 1.72 -10.67 -2.13
C THR A 24 1.65 -9.37 -2.92
N ILE A 25 2.02 -9.40 -4.21
CA ILE A 25 1.89 -8.23 -5.09
C ILE A 25 0.43 -7.77 -5.16
N ARG A 26 -0.53 -8.68 -5.34
CA ARG A 26 -1.97 -8.34 -5.34
C ARG A 26 -2.41 -7.70 -4.03
N GLU A 27 -1.96 -8.22 -2.89
CA GLU A 27 -2.29 -7.65 -1.57
C GLU A 27 -1.69 -6.25 -1.38
N ILE A 28 -0.44 -6.02 -1.81
CA ILE A 28 0.20 -4.70 -1.81
C ILE A 28 -0.58 -3.72 -2.70
N LEU A 29 -0.89 -4.11 -3.93
CA LEU A 29 -1.64 -3.27 -4.86
C LEU A 29 -3.02 -2.91 -4.31
N ALA A 30 -3.72 -3.87 -3.69
CA ALA A 30 -5.04 -3.65 -3.12
C ALA A 30 -5.01 -2.61 -1.98
N ILE A 31 -4.10 -2.76 -1.02
CA ILE A 31 -4.02 -1.84 0.12
C ILE A 31 -3.55 -0.44 -0.29
N VAL A 32 -2.58 -0.37 -1.22
CA VAL A 32 -2.07 0.91 -1.74
C VAL A 32 -3.11 1.61 -2.60
N SER A 33 -3.90 0.87 -3.38
CA SER A 33 -5.02 1.43 -4.15
C SER A 33 -6.12 1.97 -3.22
N ALA A 34 -6.45 1.25 -2.15
CA ALA A 34 -7.40 1.72 -1.13
C ALA A 34 -6.92 3.02 -0.46
N LEU A 35 -5.66 3.07 -0.05
CA LEU A 35 -5.02 4.28 0.49
C LEU A 35 -5.07 5.44 -0.52
N SER A 36 -4.75 5.18 -1.79
CA SER A 36 -4.79 6.19 -2.85
C SER A 36 -6.19 6.76 -3.01
N LYS A 37 -7.21 5.90 -3.03
CA LYS A 37 -8.60 6.31 -3.20
C LYS A 37 -9.08 7.19 -2.03
N GLU A 38 -8.73 6.81 -0.81
CA GLU A 38 -9.12 7.54 0.40
C GLU A 38 -8.48 8.93 0.49
N LEU A 39 -7.23 9.05 0.02
CA LEU A 39 -6.48 10.30 0.02
C LEU A 39 -6.64 11.11 -1.28
N SER A 40 -7.65 10.81 -2.11
CA SER A 40 -7.93 11.50 -3.37
C SER A 40 -6.77 11.50 -4.37
N ASN A 41 -6.16 10.33 -4.57
CA ASN A 41 -5.06 10.05 -5.50
C ASN A 41 -3.81 10.92 -5.31
N PRO A 42 -3.20 10.87 -4.10
CA PRO A 42 -2.04 11.68 -3.80
C PRO A 42 -0.81 11.22 -4.58
N SER A 43 0.20 12.08 -4.61
CA SER A 43 1.55 11.70 -5.04
C SER A 43 2.21 10.85 -3.96
N VAL A 44 3.05 9.89 -4.35
CA VAL A 44 3.82 9.07 -3.38
C VAL A 44 4.66 9.94 -2.45
N THR A 45 5.15 11.08 -2.96
CA THR A 45 5.95 12.06 -2.20
C THR A 45 5.12 12.89 -1.22
N THR A 46 3.83 13.05 -1.43
CA THR A 46 2.98 13.94 -0.61
C THR A 46 2.25 13.21 0.52
N ILE A 47 2.36 11.87 0.57
CA ILE A 47 1.75 11.08 1.64
C ILE A 47 2.65 11.12 2.87
N THR A 48 2.15 11.78 3.91
CA THR A 48 2.80 11.84 5.21
C THR A 48 2.58 10.54 5.99
N THR A 49 3.49 10.25 6.91
CA THR A 49 3.36 9.12 7.84
C THR A 49 2.10 9.24 8.71
N ALA A 50 1.65 10.46 9.02
CA ALA A 50 0.41 10.71 9.75
C ALA A 50 -0.82 10.21 8.98
N LYS A 51 -0.94 10.55 7.69
CA LYS A 51 -2.06 10.09 6.84
C LYS A 51 -2.09 8.57 6.68
N ILE A 52 -0.93 7.93 6.53
CA ILE A 52 -0.83 6.46 6.49
C ILE A 52 -1.29 5.86 7.81
N ARG A 53 -0.87 6.46 8.94
CA ARG A 53 -1.24 5.99 10.27
C ARG A 53 -2.75 6.07 10.46
N GLU A 54 -3.35 7.22 10.15
CA GLU A 54 -4.79 7.44 10.23
C GLU A 54 -5.58 6.41 9.42
N PHE A 55 -5.25 6.27 8.12
CA PHE A 55 -5.81 5.23 7.25
C PHE A 55 -5.73 3.82 7.87
N MET A 56 -4.55 3.44 8.37
CA MET A 56 -4.33 2.11 8.93
C MET A 56 -5.17 1.85 10.18
N TYR A 57 -5.30 2.83 11.07
CA TYR A 57 -6.09 2.68 12.29
C TYR A 57 -7.59 2.71 12.01
N GLN A 58 -8.06 3.60 11.13
CA GLN A 58 -9.46 3.61 10.68
C GLN A 58 -9.84 2.26 10.06
N ARG A 59 -9.04 1.75 9.13
CA ARG A 59 -9.29 0.44 8.51
C ARG A 59 -9.23 -0.72 9.48
N LYS A 60 -8.35 -0.67 10.49
CA LYS A 60 -8.30 -1.69 11.54
C LYS A 60 -9.64 -1.80 12.26
N LEU A 61 -10.26 -0.67 12.58
CA LEU A 61 -11.56 -0.62 13.25
C LEU A 61 -12.69 -1.05 12.30
N GLU A 62 -12.78 -0.44 11.12
CA GLU A 62 -13.85 -0.72 10.14
C GLU A 62 -13.89 -2.18 9.67
N ARG A 63 -12.71 -2.78 9.47
CA ARG A 63 -12.57 -4.13 8.89
C ARG A 63 -12.20 -5.18 9.93
N MET A 64 -12.17 -4.81 11.21
CA MET A 64 -11.79 -5.67 12.32
C MET A 64 -10.50 -6.46 12.05
N TRP A 65 -9.47 -5.76 11.53
CA TRP A 65 -8.23 -6.43 11.18
C TRP A 65 -7.55 -7.01 12.41
N THR A 66 -7.18 -8.28 12.31
CA THR A 66 -6.28 -8.89 13.29
C THR A 66 -4.96 -8.12 13.36
N ASN A 67 -4.27 -8.21 14.49
CA ASN A 67 -2.95 -7.60 14.65
C ASN A 67 -1.95 -8.12 13.60
N LYS A 68 -2.10 -9.37 13.14
CA LYS A 68 -1.28 -9.94 12.05
C LYS A 68 -1.55 -9.23 10.73
N THR A 69 -2.82 -9.07 10.35
CA THR A 69 -3.22 -8.36 9.13
C THR A 69 -2.74 -6.92 9.14
N PHE A 70 -2.91 -6.22 10.27
CA PHE A 70 -2.42 -4.85 10.44
C PHE A 70 -0.90 -4.74 10.22
N ARG A 71 -0.11 -5.64 10.80
CA ARG A 71 1.35 -5.67 10.61
C ARG A 71 1.73 -5.95 9.15
N ASN A 72 1.06 -6.89 8.49
CA ASN A 72 1.30 -7.22 7.09
C ASN A 72 1.03 -6.02 6.19
N TYR A 73 -0.13 -5.38 6.34
CA TYR A 73 -0.50 -4.21 5.53
C TYR A 73 0.40 -3.01 5.78
N ARG A 74 0.83 -2.79 7.02
CA ARG A 74 1.86 -1.79 7.33
C ARG A 74 3.17 -2.09 6.57
N GLN A 75 3.61 -3.34 6.56
CA GLN A 75 4.81 -3.75 5.84
C GLN A 75 4.65 -3.62 4.32
N TYR A 76 3.46 -3.88 3.78
CA TYR A 76 3.15 -3.71 2.36
C TYR A 76 3.23 -2.26 1.92
N ILE A 77 2.63 -1.34 2.68
CA ILE A 77 2.72 0.10 2.40
C ILE A 77 4.19 0.58 2.49
N LYS A 78 4.95 0.07 3.46
CA LYS A 78 6.40 0.37 3.56
C LYS A 78 7.18 -0.15 2.35
N THR A 79 6.88 -1.36 1.90
CA THR A 79 7.52 -1.99 0.74
C THR A 79 7.26 -1.19 -0.53
N PHE A 80 6.03 -0.70 -0.72
CA PHE A 80 5.69 0.17 -1.86
C PHE A 80 6.40 1.53 -1.80
N ARG A 81 6.53 2.16 -0.62
CA ARG A 81 7.23 3.45 -0.47
C ARG A 81 8.75 3.38 -0.61
N GLY A 82 9.34 2.20 -0.41
CA GLY A 82 10.78 1.98 -0.49
C GLY A 82 11.29 1.63 -1.89
N GLN A 83 10.44 1.73 -2.92
CA GLN A 83 10.83 1.62 -4.33
C GLN A 83 11.50 2.92 -4.80
#